data_AF-A0A0C3DSY8-F1
#
_entry.id   AF-A0A0C3DSY8-F1
#
_cell.length_a   1.000
_cell.length_b   1.000
_cell.length_c   1.000
_cell.angle_alpha   90.00
_cell.angle_beta   90.00
_cell.angle_gamma   90.00
#
_symmetry.space_group_name_H-M   'P 1'
#
loop_
_entity.id
_entity.type
_entity.pdbx_description
1 polymer ?
#
loop_
_entity_poly.entity_id
_entity_poly.type
_entity_poly.pdbx_seq_one_letter_code
_entity_poly.pdbx_strand_id
1 'polypeptide(L)'
;PYFLYKNEQYDPEDPVKGLFKNVMLMQAFKHVFTSPSSVDSENVVSETDQEDCKPPLKCQKGSNEKCNQSHVAALLGMKSVSPHVIAYIAVQLCFALSICNCWCIINEDFDYQKFYSNIILFLEGVCTMQEKKEISNLLFWWNWCVFLFYL
;
A
#
# COMPACT_ATOMS: atom_id res chain seq x y z
N PRO A 1 2.47 12.24 5.78
CA PRO A 1 2.47 11.32 6.94
C PRO A 1 3.59 10.28 6.82
N TYR A 2 4.34 10.00 7.90
CA TYR A 2 5.52 9.11 7.85
C TYR A 2 5.17 7.65 7.50
N PHE A 3 4.00 7.17 7.91
CA PHE A 3 3.54 5.81 7.59
C PHE A 3 3.40 5.51 6.09
N LEU A 4 3.44 6.53 5.22
CA LEU A 4 3.46 6.32 3.76
C LEU A 4 4.84 5.88 3.25
N TYR A 5 5.90 6.22 3.96
CA TYR A 5 7.28 5.99 3.54
C TYR A 5 7.77 4.62 3.97
N LYS A 6 8.60 3.99 3.13
CA LYS A 6 9.32 2.77 3.48
C LYS A 6 10.09 2.98 4.78
N ASN A 7 9.91 2.07 5.74
CA ASN A 7 10.50 2.15 7.08
C ASN A 7 10.22 3.47 7.83
N GLU A 8 9.19 4.21 7.42
CA GLU A 8 8.83 5.52 7.99
C GLU A 8 9.94 6.58 7.87
N GLN A 9 10.86 6.40 6.92
CA GLN A 9 11.98 7.31 6.68
C GLN A 9 11.67 8.29 5.54
N TYR A 10 11.65 9.58 5.88
CA TYR A 10 11.52 10.66 4.91
C TYR A 10 12.90 11.25 4.58
N ASP A 11 13.21 11.34 3.28
CA ASP A 11 14.43 11.96 2.77
C ASP A 11 14.08 13.37 2.25
N PRO A 12 14.59 14.45 2.87
CA PRO A 12 14.27 15.81 2.43
C PRO A 12 14.90 16.17 1.07
N GLU A 13 15.99 15.49 0.69
CA GLU A 13 16.67 15.70 -0.60
C GLU A 13 15.98 14.94 -1.73
N ASP A 14 15.28 13.85 -1.40
CA ASP A 14 14.42 13.08 -2.30
C ASP A 14 13.08 12.70 -1.64
N PRO A 15 12.09 13.62 -1.67
CA PRO A 15 10.79 13.41 -1.04
C PRO A 15 9.95 12.25 -1.61
N VAL A 16 10.32 11.71 -2.77
CA VAL A 16 9.58 10.61 -3.42
C VAL A 16 10.16 9.25 -3.01
N LYS A 17 11.40 9.24 -2.49
CA LYS A 17 12.10 8.04 -2.05
C LYS A 17 11.29 7.26 -1.02
N GLY A 18 10.93 6.03 -1.39
CA GLY A 18 10.19 5.13 -0.52
C GLY A 18 8.72 5.50 -0.28
N LEU A 19 8.20 6.56 -0.91
CA LEU A 19 6.80 6.97 -0.77
C LEU A 19 5.84 5.86 -1.29
N PHE A 20 4.78 5.59 -0.53
CA PHE A 20 3.81 4.50 -0.73
C PHE A 20 4.39 3.08 -0.70
N LYS A 21 5.58 2.89 -0.09
CA LYS A 21 6.23 1.58 0.04
C LYS A 21 6.37 1.07 1.48
N ASN A 22 5.55 1.60 2.39
CA ASN A 22 5.51 1.12 3.77
C ASN A 22 4.85 -0.27 3.89
N VAL A 23 5.36 -1.12 4.77
CA VAL A 23 4.84 -2.47 5.01
C VAL A 23 3.44 -2.48 5.60
N MET A 24 3.12 -1.56 6.53
CA MET A 24 1.79 -1.43 7.12
C MET A 24 0.76 -1.06 6.04
N LEU A 25 1.16 -0.23 5.08
CA LEU A 25 0.32 0.14 3.94
C LEU A 25 0.01 -1.08 3.05
N MET A 26 0.99 -1.95 2.82
CA MET A 26 0.78 -3.21 2.10
C MET A 26 -0.15 -4.16 2.87
N GLN A 27 0.07 -4.29 4.18
CA GLN A 27 -0.74 -5.16 5.04
C GLN A 27 -2.19 -4.68 5.11
N ALA A 28 -2.42 -3.37 5.22
CA ALA A 28 -3.74 -2.77 5.18
C ALA A 28 -4.45 -3.07 3.84
N PHE A 29 -3.74 -2.93 2.72
CA PHE A 29 -4.28 -3.33 1.41
C PHE A 29 -4.70 -4.79 1.40
N LYS A 30 -3.82 -5.70 1.85
CA LYS A 30 -4.10 -7.14 1.88
C LYS A 30 -5.31 -7.43 2.78
N HIS A 31 -5.38 -6.81 3.94
CA HIS A 31 -6.49 -7.00 4.86
C HIS A 31 -7.85 -6.58 4.26
N VAL A 32 -7.87 -5.49 3.49
CA VAL A 32 -9.10 -4.96 2.89
C VAL A 32 -9.50 -5.69 1.60
N PHE A 33 -8.53 -5.92 0.71
CA PHE A 33 -8.81 -6.38 -0.65
C PHE A 33 -8.56 -7.88 -0.87
N THR A 34 -7.88 -8.53 0.07
CA THR A 34 -7.50 -9.94 -0.02
C THR A 34 -7.98 -10.72 1.21
N SER A 35 -7.53 -11.96 1.40
CA SER A 35 -7.90 -12.76 2.58
C SER A 35 -6.99 -12.44 3.77
N PRO A 36 -7.49 -12.43 5.03
CA PRO A 36 -6.66 -12.34 6.23
C PRO A 36 -5.53 -13.37 6.30
N SER A 37 -5.73 -14.56 5.71
CA SER A 37 -4.71 -15.62 5.61
C SER A 37 -3.51 -15.29 4.71
N SER A 38 -3.57 -14.19 3.94
CA SER A 38 -2.46 -13.69 3.11
C SER A 38 -1.47 -12.78 3.87
N VAL A 39 -1.80 -12.47 5.14
CA VAL A 39 -1.07 -11.53 6.00
C VAL A 39 0.09 -12.21 6.72
N ASP A 40 0.32 -13.51 6.52
CA ASP A 40 1.46 -14.20 7.13
C ASP A 40 2.74 -13.99 6.31
N SER A 41 3.54 -13.02 6.72
CA SER A 41 4.97 -12.92 6.37
C SER A 41 5.72 -12.17 7.46
N GLU A 42 6.46 -12.93 8.27
CA GLU A 42 7.56 -12.42 9.08
C GLU A 42 8.56 -11.72 8.15
N ASN A 43 8.65 -10.39 8.26
CA ASN A 43 9.68 -9.63 7.57
C ASN A 43 10.96 -9.72 8.39
N VAL A 44 11.83 -10.69 8.08
CA VAL A 44 13.23 -10.63 8.52
C VAL A 44 13.86 -9.41 7.86
N VAL A 45 14.06 -8.37 8.66
CA VAL A 45 14.79 -7.16 8.32
C VAL A 45 16.18 -7.55 7.83
N SER A 46 16.47 -7.26 6.56
CA SER A 46 17.84 -7.17 6.07
C SER A 46 18.14 -5.70 5.80
N GLU A 47 18.93 -5.12 6.68
CA GLU A 47 19.60 -3.84 6.49
C GLU A 47 20.64 -4.03 5.38
N THR A 48 20.33 -3.66 4.15
CA THR A 48 21.36 -3.34 3.16
C THR A 48 20.81 -2.35 2.14
N ASP A 49 21.50 -1.23 2.00
CA ASP A 49 21.33 -0.24 0.94
C ASP A 49 21.72 -0.87 -0.40
N GLN A 50 20.77 -1.55 -1.04
CA GLN A 50 20.87 -1.93 -2.44
C GLN A 50 19.48 -1.91 -3.07
N GLU A 51 19.33 -1.05 -4.09
CA GLU A 51 18.29 -1.16 -5.10
C GLU A 51 18.46 -2.50 -5.81
N ASP A 52 17.82 -3.55 -5.31
CA ASP A 52 17.60 -4.75 -6.10
C ASP A 52 16.27 -5.41 -5.71
N CYS A 53 15.57 -5.87 -6.73
CA CYS A 53 14.25 -6.47 -6.68
C CYS A 53 14.31 -7.86 -6.01
N LYS A 54 14.60 -7.95 -4.71
CA LYS A 54 14.51 -9.22 -3.97
C LYS A 54 13.37 -9.25 -2.96
N PRO A 55 12.44 -10.22 -3.07
CA PRO A 55 11.34 -10.38 -2.14
C PRO A 55 11.80 -10.97 -0.79
N PRO A 56 11.09 -10.71 0.31
CA PRO A 56 11.24 -11.48 1.55
C PRO A 56 10.91 -12.96 1.29
N LEU A 57 11.66 -13.84 1.96
CA LEU A 57 11.62 -15.30 1.79
C LEU A 57 10.27 -15.92 2.19
N LYS A 58 9.94 -17.02 1.50
CA LYS A 58 8.77 -17.91 1.67
C LYS A 58 8.57 -18.38 3.11
N CYS A 59 7.31 -18.65 3.47
CA CYS A 59 6.96 -19.81 4.28
C CYS A 59 5.72 -20.54 3.74
N GLN A 60 5.80 -21.87 3.73
CA GLN A 60 4.77 -22.79 3.28
C GLN A 60 3.89 -23.24 4.45
N LYS A 61 2.57 -23.19 4.20
CA LYS A 61 1.55 -24.24 4.49
C LYS A 61 0.93 -24.31 5.90
N GLY A 62 -0.39 -24.16 5.92
CA GLY A 62 -1.29 -25.13 6.55
C GLY A 62 -2.38 -24.61 7.48
N SER A 63 -3.54 -24.23 6.95
CA SER A 63 -4.82 -24.67 7.53
C SER A 63 -5.93 -24.61 6.47
N ASN A 64 -6.76 -25.64 6.48
CA ASN A 64 -7.87 -25.85 5.58
C ASN A 64 -9.09 -25.06 6.08
N GLU A 65 -9.10 -23.75 5.88
CA GLU A 65 -10.31 -22.94 6.03
C GLU A 65 -10.79 -22.52 4.64
N LYS A 66 -11.95 -23.04 4.24
CA LYS A 66 -12.65 -22.57 3.05
C LYS A 66 -12.96 -21.09 3.24
N CYS A 67 -12.13 -20.24 2.64
CA CYS A 67 -12.32 -18.80 2.60
C CYS A 67 -13.54 -18.49 1.71
N ASN A 68 -14.72 -18.36 2.31
CA ASN A 68 -15.93 -17.94 1.61
C ASN A 68 -15.93 -16.44 1.23
N GLN A 69 -14.89 -15.70 1.63
CA GLN A 69 -14.62 -14.37 1.09
C GLN A 69 -13.94 -14.58 -0.25
N SER A 70 -14.73 -14.70 -1.31
CA SER A 70 -14.23 -14.41 -2.65
C SER A 70 -13.43 -13.11 -2.59
N HIS A 71 -12.14 -13.22 -2.87
CA HIS A 71 -11.13 -12.16 -2.83
C HIS A 71 -11.79 -10.82 -3.22
N VAL A 72 -11.88 -9.82 -2.33
CA VAL A 72 -12.62 -8.57 -2.60
C VAL A 72 -12.10 -7.92 -3.88
N ALA A 73 -10.79 -8.03 -4.13
CA ALA A 73 -10.17 -7.71 -5.40
C ALA A 73 -10.77 -8.48 -6.59
N ALA A 74 -11.02 -9.78 -6.49
CA ALA A 74 -11.70 -10.56 -7.54
C ALA A 74 -13.17 -10.17 -7.70
N LEU A 75 -13.90 -9.89 -6.62
CA LEU A 75 -15.29 -9.37 -6.68
C LEU A 75 -15.35 -8.02 -7.41
N LEU A 76 -14.36 -7.16 -7.17
CA LEU A 76 -14.20 -5.88 -7.86
C LEU A 76 -13.58 -6.02 -9.27
N GLY A 77 -13.25 -7.25 -9.70
CA GLY A 77 -12.58 -7.49 -10.98
C GLY A 77 -11.20 -6.83 -11.10
N MET A 78 -10.54 -6.56 -9.97
CA MET A 78 -9.28 -5.84 -9.90
C MET A 78 -8.14 -6.71 -10.46
N LYS A 79 -7.73 -6.40 -11.69
CA LYS A 79 -6.58 -7.03 -12.38
C LYS A 79 -5.24 -6.36 -12.05
N SER A 80 -5.32 -5.12 -11.57
CA SER A 80 -4.17 -4.29 -11.21
C SER A 80 -4.57 -3.29 -10.14
N VAL A 81 -3.65 -2.94 -9.25
CA VAL A 81 -3.81 -1.87 -8.27
C VAL A 81 -3.93 -0.53 -8.99
N SER A 82 -5.00 0.22 -8.71
CA SER A 82 -5.18 1.58 -9.21
C SER A 82 -4.65 2.62 -8.21
N PRO A 83 -4.24 3.81 -8.68
CA PRO A 83 -3.89 4.95 -7.81
C PRO A 83 -4.95 5.26 -6.76
N HIS A 84 -6.21 5.16 -7.17
CA HIS A 84 -7.39 5.36 -6.33
C HIS A 84 -7.45 4.40 -5.14
N VAL A 85 -7.10 3.13 -5.36
CA VAL A 85 -7.06 2.13 -4.28
C VAL A 85 -5.92 2.41 -3.31
N ILE A 86 -4.75 2.86 -3.80
CA ILE A 86 -3.63 3.25 -2.92
C ILE A 86 -4.03 4.43 -2.04
N ALA A 87 -4.66 5.45 -2.60
CA ALA A 87 -5.15 6.61 -1.86
C ALA A 87 -6.20 6.19 -0.81
N TYR A 88 -7.14 5.32 -1.18
CA TYR A 88 -8.14 4.79 -0.25
C TYR A 88 -7.48 4.06 0.93
N ILE A 89 -6.53 3.15 0.67
CA ILE A 89 -5.82 2.42 1.72
C ILE A 89 -5.00 3.34 2.61
N ALA A 90 -4.35 4.36 2.05
CA ALA A 90 -3.63 5.35 2.84
C ALA A 90 -4.55 6.09 3.81
N VAL A 91 -5.74 6.48 3.37
CA VAL A 91 -6.75 7.13 4.22
C VAL A 91 -7.25 6.15 5.30
N GLN A 92 -7.58 4.91 4.94
CA GLN A 92 -8.05 3.90 5.90
C GLN A 92 -6.99 3.61 6.97
N LEU A 93 -5.72 3.46 6.58
CA LEU A 93 -4.62 3.27 7.52
C LEU A 93 -4.40 4.50 8.39
N CYS A 94 -4.47 5.71 7.82
CA CYS A 94 -4.38 6.94 8.60
C CYS A 94 -5.46 7.02 9.68
N PHE A 95 -6.70 6.64 9.35
CA PHE A 95 -7.80 6.58 10.30
C PHE A 95 -7.57 5.50 11.36
N ALA A 96 -7.12 4.31 10.96
CA ALA A 96 -6.81 3.22 11.89
C ALA A 96 -5.68 3.55 12.88
N LEU A 97 -4.75 4.43 12.49
CA LEU A 97 -3.67 4.95 13.34
C LEU A 97 -4.10 6.18 14.16
N SER A 98 -5.29 6.72 13.91
CA SER A 98 -5.82 7.89 14.60
C SER A 98 -6.44 7.51 15.95
N ILE A 99 -6.51 8.47 16.86
CA ILE A 99 -7.19 8.35 18.17
C ILE A 99 -8.73 8.44 17.99
N CYS A 100 -9.20 8.73 16.78
CA CYS A 100 -10.61 8.94 16.50
C CYS A 100 -11.43 7.65 16.60
N ASN A 101 -12.50 7.69 17.40
CA ASN A 101 -13.38 6.54 17.64
C ASN A 101 -14.45 6.35 16.55
N CYS A 102 -14.58 7.29 15.61
CA CYS A 102 -15.55 7.22 14.52
C CYS A 102 -15.01 7.88 13.25
N TRP A 103 -15.44 7.37 12.11
CA TRP A 103 -15.09 7.94 10.82
C TRP A 103 -15.77 9.30 10.64
N CYS A 104 -14.98 10.32 10.34
CA CYS A 104 -15.51 11.59 9.83
C CYS A 104 -14.54 12.18 8.79
N ILE A 105 -15.06 13.04 7.90
CA ILE A 105 -14.30 13.56 6.76
C ILE A 105 -13.25 14.58 7.21
N ILE A 106 -13.61 15.39 8.21
CA ILE A 106 -12.76 16.41 8.81
C ILE A 106 -12.67 16.08 10.29
N ASN A 107 -11.58 15.42 10.69
CA ASN A 107 -11.16 15.46 12.08
C ASN A 107 -10.58 16.86 12.32
N GLU A 108 -10.78 17.45 13.49
CA GLU A 108 -10.43 18.85 13.81
C GLU A 108 -9.08 19.32 13.23
N ASP A 109 -8.06 18.45 13.25
CA ASP A 109 -6.71 18.73 12.74
C ASP A 109 -6.33 18.01 11.43
N PHE A 110 -7.21 17.15 10.89
CA PHE A 110 -6.91 16.34 9.70
C PHE A 110 -8.12 16.16 8.75
N ASP A 111 -7.95 16.66 7.53
CA ASP A 111 -8.92 16.52 6.43
C ASP A 111 -8.57 15.30 5.56
N TYR A 112 -9.33 14.21 5.73
CA TYR A 112 -9.12 12.97 4.98
C TYR A 112 -9.48 13.10 3.49
N GLN A 113 -10.44 13.96 3.15
CA GLN A 113 -10.81 14.20 1.76
C GLN A 113 -9.68 14.93 1.05
N LYS A 114 -9.11 15.98 1.66
CA LYS A 114 -7.94 16.67 1.14
C LYS A 114 -6.72 15.76 1.06
N PHE A 115 -6.51 14.91 2.06
CA PHE A 115 -5.45 13.92 2.03
C PHE A 115 -5.60 12.94 0.86
N TYR A 116 -6.79 12.38 0.64
CA TYR A 116 -7.10 11.55 -0.52
C TYR A 116 -6.83 12.29 -1.83
N SER A 117 -7.39 13.49 -1.99
CA SER A 117 -7.23 14.30 -3.20
C SER A 117 -5.77 14.62 -3.50
N ASN A 118 -4.95 14.90 -2.48
CA ASN A 118 -3.53 15.15 -2.66
C ASN A 118 -2.78 13.90 -3.15
N ILE A 119 -3.13 12.71 -2.66
CA ILE A 119 -2.52 11.45 -3.14
C ILE A 119 -2.91 11.19 -4.60
N ILE A 120 -4.19 11.35 -4.95
CA ILE A 120 -4.63 11.20 -6.35
C ILE A 120 -3.94 12.22 -7.24
N LEU A 121 -3.87 13.48 -6.81
CA LEU A 121 -3.16 14.52 -7.56
C LEU A 121 -1.68 14.18 -7.75
N PHE A 122 -1.02 13.60 -6.75
CA PHE A 122 0.37 13.15 -6.89
C PHE A 122 0.50 11.98 -7.88
N LEU A 123 -0.39 10.98 -7.81
CA LEU A 123 -0.28 9.78 -8.65
C LEU A 123 -0.77 9.99 -10.09
N GLU A 124 -1.74 10.89 -10.32
CA GLU A 124 -2.37 11.10 -11.63
C GLU A 124 -2.08 12.48 -12.23
N GLY A 125 -1.70 13.47 -11.43
CA GLY A 125 -1.38 14.83 -11.86
C GLY A 125 0.00 15.00 -12.50
N VAL A 126 0.63 13.91 -12.95
CA VAL A 126 1.98 13.89 -13.52
C VAL A 126 2.01 14.42 -14.96
N CYS A 127 2.81 15.46 -15.18
CA CYS A 127 2.91 16.15 -16.47
C CYS A 127 4.14 15.70 -17.28
N THR A 128 5.22 15.29 -16.61
CA THR A 128 6.46 14.90 -17.27
C THR A 128 6.53 13.39 -17.56
N MET A 129 7.33 13.00 -18.56
CA MET A 129 7.53 11.57 -18.88
C MET A 129 8.30 10.82 -17.79
N GLN A 130 9.17 11.52 -17.06
CA GLN A 130 9.96 10.94 -15.96
C GLN A 130 9.05 10.59 -14.78
N GLU A 131 8.20 11.52 -14.33
CA GLU A 131 7.26 11.27 -13.23
C GLU A 131 6.28 10.14 -13.60
N LYS A 132 5.76 10.12 -14.84
CA LYS A 132 4.90 9.02 -15.32
C LYS A 132 5.58 7.66 -15.23
N LYS A 133 6.88 7.59 -15.54
CA LYS A 133 7.67 6.36 -15.42
C LYS A 133 7.83 5.94 -13.97
N GLU A 134 8.06 6.88 -13.06
CA GLU A 134 8.18 6.61 -11.62
C GLU A 134 6.87 6.09 -11.03
N ILE A 135 5.73 6.72 -11.35
CA ILE A 135 4.41 6.24 -10.94
C ILE A 135 4.13 4.86 -11.54
N SER A 136 4.46 4.62 -12.81
CA SER A 136 4.30 3.31 -13.44
C SER A 136 5.13 2.23 -12.75
N ASN A 137 6.38 2.53 -12.40
CA ASN A 137 7.24 1.63 -11.64
C ASN A 137 6.69 1.36 -10.23
N LEU A 138 6.14 2.38 -9.56
CA LEU A 138 5.47 2.22 -8.27
C LEU A 138 4.27 1.27 -8.39
N LEU A 139 3.38 1.50 -9.37
CA LEU A 139 2.22 0.63 -9.60
C LEU A 139 2.65 -0.79 -9.97
N PHE A 140 3.71 -0.96 -10.75
CA PHE A 140 4.27 -2.27 -11.05
C PHE A 140 4.75 -2.97 -9.78
N TRP A 141 5.46 -2.27 -8.91
CA TRP A 141 5.92 -2.79 -7.61
C TRP A 141 4.73 -3.20 -6.72
N TRP A 142 3.67 -2.40 -6.65
CA TRP A 142 2.44 -2.75 -5.92
C TRP A 142 1.78 -4.01 -6.47
N ASN A 143 1.63 -4.10 -7.79
CA ASN A 143 1.08 -5.28 -8.44
C ASN A 143 1.93 -6.52 -8.17
N TRP A 144 3.25 -6.37 -8.21
CA TRP A 144 4.20 -7.42 -7.88
C TRP A 144 4.02 -7.90 -6.43
N CYS A 145 3.98 -7.00 -5.45
CA CYS A 145 3.82 -7.36 -4.04
C CYS A 145 2.46 -8.00 -3.69
N VAL A 146 1.40 -7.61 -4.40
CA VAL A 146 0.04 -8.08 -4.12
C VAL A 146 -0.28 -9.39 -4.84
N PHE A 147 0.04 -9.50 -6.13
CA PHE A 147 -0.45 -10.60 -6.97
C PHE A 147 0.52 -11.79 -7.09
N LEU A 148 1.81 -11.66 -6.71
CA LEU A 148 2.72 -12.82 -6.73
C LEU A 148 2.42 -13.88 -5.66
N PHE A 149 1.56 -13.60 -4.69
CA PHE A 149 1.11 -14.60 -3.73
C PHE A 149 -0.07 -15.45 -4.25
N TYR A 150 -0.57 -15.18 -5.45
CA TYR A 150 -1.76 -15.83 -6.04
C TYR A 150 -1.52 -16.52 -7.40
N LEU A 151 -0.27 -16.54 -7.90
CA LEU A 151 0.17 -17.32 -9.08
C LEU A 151 0.97 -18.54 -8.62
#